data_AF-A0A955RGV1-F1
#
_entry.id   AF-A0A955RGV1-F1
#
_cell.length_a   1.000
_cell.length_b   1.000
_cell.length_c   1.000
_cell.angle_alpha   90.00
_cell.angle_beta   90.00
_cell.angle_gamma   90.00
#
_symmetry.space_group_name_H-M   'P 1'
#
loop_
_entity.id
_entity.type
_entity.pdbx_description
1 polymer ?
#
loop_
_entity_poly.entity_id
_entity_poly.type
_entity_poly.pdbx_seq_one_letter_code
_entity_poly.pdbx_strand_id
1 'polypeptide(L)'
;RGVLAGLAGAPEVVVERVWAETLDALAAGRLRSPEEALARGHRWRSGGFPVVEVLVGPSGSGKSTFTEGRRGARVVSLDALREEGGDRADQSRNAEVLAEARRRWEVALRDGAGHLVWDATSLTRLQRDLPVGLARRHDALVRFVCLVAREETLFARNRSRRHPVPEGVLATQLGKLTWPYAHEAHRVIWMPLVE
;
A
#
# COMPACT_ATOMS: atom_id res chain seq x y z
N ARG A 1 13.19 -28.07 -11.59
CA ARG A 1 12.20 -27.10 -12.14
C ARG A 1 12.00 -26.02 -11.06
N GLY A 2 12.01 -24.72 -11.39
CA GLY A 2 11.95 -23.65 -10.37
C GLY A 2 10.53 -23.33 -9.89
N VAL A 3 10.41 -22.52 -8.82
CA VAL A 3 9.12 -22.11 -8.24
C VAL A 3 8.21 -21.44 -9.27
N LEU A 4 8.74 -20.49 -10.04
CA LEU A 4 7.96 -19.80 -11.09
C LEU A 4 7.45 -20.75 -12.17
N ALA A 5 8.25 -21.76 -12.56
CA ALA A 5 7.82 -22.78 -13.51
C ALA A 5 6.68 -23.65 -12.93
N GLY A 6 6.72 -23.96 -11.63
CA GLY A 6 5.63 -24.67 -10.93
C GLY A 6 4.37 -23.82 -10.68
N LEU A 7 4.42 -22.53 -10.98
CA LEU A 7 3.30 -21.59 -10.91
C LEU A 7 2.79 -21.19 -12.31
N ALA A 8 3.31 -21.78 -13.38
CA ALA A 8 2.85 -21.51 -14.74
C ALA A 8 1.33 -21.70 -14.85
N GLY A 9 0.63 -20.71 -15.40
CA GLY A 9 -0.83 -20.70 -15.54
C GLY A 9 -1.61 -20.27 -14.29
N ALA A 10 -0.95 -20.03 -13.15
CA ALA A 10 -1.62 -19.44 -11.98
C ALA A 10 -1.93 -17.95 -12.19
N PRO A 11 -2.98 -17.40 -11.53
CA PRO A 11 -3.24 -15.96 -11.55
C PRO A 11 -2.04 -15.15 -11.03
N GLU A 12 -1.81 -13.96 -11.57
CA GLU A 12 -0.65 -13.11 -11.20
C GLU A 12 -0.56 -12.86 -9.69
N VAL A 13 -1.69 -12.59 -9.02
CA VAL A 13 -1.76 -12.40 -7.57
C VAL A 13 -1.28 -13.62 -6.78
N VAL A 14 -1.53 -14.82 -7.29
CA VAL A 14 -1.06 -16.08 -6.67
C VAL A 14 0.44 -16.21 -6.88
N VAL A 15 0.93 -15.92 -8.09
CA VAL A 15 2.37 -15.95 -8.40
C VAL A 15 3.13 -14.99 -7.48
N GLU A 16 2.68 -13.74 -7.39
CA GLU A 16 3.26 -12.73 -6.51
C GLU A 16 3.28 -13.17 -5.05
N ARG A 17 2.14 -13.67 -4.55
CA ARG A 17 2.02 -14.08 -3.15
C ARG A 17 2.98 -15.22 -2.81
N VAL A 18 2.97 -16.27 -3.63
CA VAL A 18 3.82 -17.45 -3.41
C VAL A 18 5.30 -17.08 -3.57
N TRP A 19 5.63 -16.25 -4.54
CA TRP A 19 7.01 -15.80 -4.77
C TRP A 19 7.55 -14.98 -3.59
N ALA A 20 6.77 -14.02 -3.09
CA ALA A 20 7.17 -13.21 -1.94
C ALA A 20 7.41 -14.06 -0.68
N GLU A 21 6.47 -14.95 -0.33
CA GLU A 21 6.64 -15.85 0.83
C GLU A 21 7.81 -16.83 0.63
N THR A 22 8.10 -17.22 -0.61
CA THR A 22 9.27 -18.05 -0.94
C THR A 22 10.56 -17.30 -0.64
N LEU A 23 10.68 -16.04 -1.07
CA LEU A 23 11.85 -15.21 -0.80
C LEU A 23 12.05 -14.99 0.70
N ASP A 24 10.98 -14.70 1.45
CA ASP A 24 11.03 -14.53 2.91
C ASP A 24 11.45 -15.83 3.63
N ALA A 25 10.95 -16.98 3.18
CA ALA A 25 11.31 -18.27 3.74
C ALA A 25 12.76 -18.64 3.40
N LEU A 26 13.22 -18.35 2.18
CA LEU A 26 14.59 -18.58 1.76
C LEU A 26 15.57 -17.70 2.55
N ALA A 27 15.28 -16.40 2.67
CA ALA A 27 16.09 -15.46 3.44
C ALA A 27 16.20 -15.85 4.93
N ALA A 28 15.17 -16.49 5.46
CA ALA A 28 15.15 -17.00 6.83
C ALA A 28 15.75 -18.42 6.99
N GLY A 29 16.29 -19.03 5.92
CA GLY A 29 16.83 -20.39 5.96
C GLY A 29 15.77 -21.49 6.21
N ARG A 30 14.49 -21.18 5.96
CA ARG A 30 13.33 -22.06 6.21
C ARG A 30 12.90 -22.85 4.98
N LEU A 31 13.70 -22.84 3.91
CA LEU A 31 13.33 -23.42 2.62
C LEU A 31 14.50 -24.23 2.05
N ARG A 32 14.25 -25.49 1.72
CA ARG A 32 15.31 -26.42 1.28
C ARG A 32 15.24 -26.77 -0.20
N SER A 33 14.08 -26.55 -0.82
CA SER A 33 13.84 -26.89 -2.23
C SER A 33 12.71 -26.06 -2.84
N PRO A 34 12.69 -25.85 -4.16
CA PRO A 34 11.55 -25.25 -4.88
C PRO A 34 10.22 -25.99 -4.64
N GLU A 35 10.26 -27.32 -4.51
CA GLU A 35 9.09 -28.17 -4.26
C GLU A 35 8.46 -27.87 -2.90
N GLU A 36 9.28 -27.65 -1.87
CA GLU A 36 8.81 -27.20 -0.55
C GLU A 36 8.14 -25.83 -0.63
N ALA A 37 8.69 -24.90 -1.41
CA ALA A 37 8.08 -23.59 -1.66
C ALA A 37 6.67 -23.73 -2.27
N LEU A 38 6.55 -24.58 -3.29
CA LEU A 38 5.28 -24.84 -3.98
C LEU A 38 4.25 -25.50 -3.05
N ALA A 39 4.68 -26.42 -2.19
CA ALA A 39 3.82 -27.06 -1.20
C ALA A 39 3.31 -26.03 -0.17
N ARG A 40 4.19 -25.18 0.36
CA ARG A 40 3.80 -24.08 1.29
C ARG A 40 2.84 -23.09 0.63
N GLY A 41 3.10 -22.73 -0.62
CA GLY A 41 2.28 -21.83 -1.41
C GLY A 41 0.93 -22.42 -1.86
N HIS A 42 0.70 -23.72 -1.67
CA HIS A 42 -0.52 -24.39 -2.14
C HIS A 42 -1.80 -23.75 -1.55
N ARG A 43 -1.76 -23.31 -0.29
CA ARG A 43 -2.89 -22.62 0.39
C ARG A 43 -3.36 -21.35 -0.33
N TRP A 44 -2.50 -20.73 -1.14
CA TRP A 44 -2.82 -19.51 -1.89
C TRP A 44 -3.35 -19.76 -3.30
N ARG A 45 -3.43 -21.03 -3.74
CA ARG A 45 -3.78 -21.37 -5.12
C ARG A 45 -5.19 -20.95 -5.53
N SER A 46 -6.11 -20.83 -4.56
CA SER A 46 -7.47 -20.35 -4.81
C SER A 46 -7.52 -18.86 -5.19
N GLY A 47 -6.49 -18.07 -4.85
CA GLY A 47 -6.53 -16.61 -4.97
C GLY A 47 -7.53 -15.93 -4.03
N GLY A 48 -8.14 -16.66 -3.10
CA GLY A 48 -9.19 -16.19 -2.20
C GLY A 48 -8.69 -15.36 -1.02
N PHE A 49 -7.74 -14.47 -1.24
CA PHE A 49 -7.16 -13.58 -0.21
C PHE A 49 -7.32 -12.10 -0.62
N PRO A 50 -7.35 -11.17 0.34
CA PRO A 50 -7.41 -9.75 0.03
C PRO A 50 -6.14 -9.28 -0.70
N VAL A 51 -6.31 -8.35 -1.66
CA VAL A 51 -5.20 -7.66 -2.32
C VAL A 51 -5.21 -6.21 -1.85
N VAL A 52 -4.16 -5.81 -1.16
CA VAL A 52 -3.99 -4.50 -0.54
C VAL A 52 -2.95 -3.71 -1.31
N GLU A 53 -3.30 -2.48 -1.71
CA GLU A 53 -2.36 -1.47 -2.16
C GLU A 53 -2.24 -0.37 -1.09
N VAL A 54 -1.03 -0.16 -0.57
CA VAL A 54 -0.74 0.99 0.30
C VAL A 54 0.00 2.02 -0.54
N LEU A 55 -0.58 3.21 -0.67
CA LEU A 55 0.01 4.28 -1.46
C LEU A 55 1.14 4.95 -0.69
N VAL A 56 2.24 5.24 -1.38
CA VAL A 56 3.43 5.90 -0.84
C VAL A 56 3.76 7.10 -1.72
N GLY A 57 3.76 8.29 -1.12
CA GLY A 57 4.20 9.51 -1.79
C GLY A 57 3.67 10.79 -1.13
N PRO A 58 4.36 11.92 -1.28
CA PRO A 58 3.98 13.20 -0.68
C PRO A 58 2.71 13.79 -1.31
N SER A 59 2.14 14.82 -0.68
CA SER A 59 1.06 15.61 -1.27
C SER A 59 1.46 16.11 -2.67
N GLY A 60 0.53 16.06 -3.62
CA GLY A 60 0.82 16.40 -5.03
C GLY A 60 1.39 15.26 -5.88
N SER A 61 1.70 14.09 -5.31
CA SER A 61 2.28 12.97 -6.06
C SER A 61 1.31 12.22 -6.99
N GLY A 62 0.02 12.57 -7.00
CA GLY A 62 -0.99 11.94 -7.85
C GLY A 62 -1.72 10.74 -7.22
N LYS A 63 -1.60 10.51 -5.90
CA LYS A 63 -2.30 9.43 -5.18
C LYS A 63 -3.81 9.41 -5.45
N SER A 64 -4.47 10.56 -5.32
CA SER A 64 -5.92 10.66 -5.54
C SER A 64 -6.30 10.27 -6.97
N THR A 65 -5.57 10.77 -7.98
CA THR A 65 -5.76 10.40 -9.39
C THR A 65 -5.54 8.89 -9.60
N PHE A 66 -4.55 8.30 -8.94
CA PHE A 66 -4.35 6.85 -8.98
C PHE A 66 -5.55 6.09 -8.39
N THR A 67 -6.09 6.53 -7.26
CA THR A 67 -7.27 5.88 -6.65
C THR A 67 -8.53 5.98 -7.50
N GLU A 68 -8.74 7.08 -8.22
CA GLU A 68 -9.87 7.26 -9.16
C GLU A 68 -9.85 6.20 -10.28
N GLY A 69 -8.65 5.77 -10.69
CA GLY A 69 -8.46 4.70 -11.67
C GLY A 69 -8.71 3.28 -11.12
N ARG A 70 -8.83 3.08 -9.80
CA ARG A 70 -9.01 1.77 -9.17
C ARG A 70 -10.48 1.41 -8.99
N ARG A 71 -11.19 1.24 -10.11
CA ARG A 71 -12.60 0.83 -10.11
C ARG A 71 -12.79 -0.51 -9.37
N GLY A 72 -13.80 -0.56 -8.50
CA GLY A 72 -14.15 -1.76 -7.72
C GLY A 72 -13.29 -1.98 -6.47
N ALA A 73 -12.24 -1.18 -6.26
CA ALA A 73 -11.47 -1.24 -5.02
C ALA A 73 -12.17 -0.47 -3.89
N ARG A 74 -12.13 -1.00 -2.68
CA ARG A 74 -12.56 -0.28 -1.49
C ARG A 74 -11.40 0.58 -0.98
N VAL A 75 -11.58 1.90 -1.04
CA VAL A 75 -10.56 2.87 -0.64
C VAL A 75 -10.81 3.36 0.78
N VAL A 76 -9.80 3.30 1.63
CA VAL A 76 -9.77 4.00 2.94
C VAL A 76 -8.80 5.16 2.80
N SER A 77 -9.34 6.38 2.68
CA SER A 77 -8.54 7.61 2.53
C SER A 77 -8.54 8.42 3.82
N LEU A 78 -7.35 8.68 4.37
CA LEU A 78 -7.20 9.54 5.54
C LEU A 78 -7.59 10.99 5.22
N ASP A 79 -7.39 11.40 3.98
CA ASP A 79 -7.76 12.73 3.52
C ASP A 79 -9.28 12.91 3.45
N ALA A 80 -10.01 11.92 2.91
CA ALA A 80 -11.48 11.93 2.91
C ALA A 80 -12.06 11.92 4.33
N LEU A 81 -11.48 11.13 5.24
CA LEU A 81 -11.90 11.07 6.63
C LEU A 81 -11.71 12.41 7.37
N ARG A 82 -10.68 13.19 7.03
CA ARG A 82 -10.51 14.56 7.57
C ARG A 82 -11.59 15.51 7.06
N GLU A 83 -12.01 15.36 5.80
CA GLU A 83 -13.08 16.18 5.22
C GLU A 83 -14.44 15.87 5.85
N GLU A 84 -14.74 14.59 6.11
CA GLU A 84 -15.96 14.17 6.83
C GLU A 84 -16.06 14.79 8.24
N GLY A 85 -14.93 15.08 8.89
CA GLY A 85 -14.86 15.64 10.23
C GLY A 85 -15.20 17.14 10.33
N GLY A 86 -15.23 17.89 9.23
CA GLY A 86 -15.65 19.30 9.22
C GLY A 86 -14.52 20.34 9.36
N ASP A 87 -13.33 20.00 9.86
CA ASP A 87 -12.15 20.86 9.71
C ASP A 87 -10.84 20.06 9.54
N ARG A 88 -10.21 20.22 8.37
CA ARG A 88 -8.99 19.51 7.95
C ARG A 88 -7.73 20.10 8.57
N ALA A 89 -7.81 21.33 9.11
CA ALA A 89 -6.70 22.03 9.74
C ALA A 89 -6.55 21.73 11.25
N ASP A 90 -7.58 21.15 11.88
CA ASP A 90 -7.56 20.85 13.31
C ASP A 90 -6.75 19.57 13.59
N GLN A 91 -5.50 19.77 14.00
CA GLN A 91 -4.58 18.68 14.34
C GLN A 91 -5.01 17.88 15.57
N SER A 92 -5.94 18.39 16.40
CA SER A 92 -6.48 17.68 17.57
C SER A 92 -7.23 16.41 17.17
N ARG A 93 -7.72 16.35 15.92
CA ARG A 93 -8.53 15.24 15.40
C ARG A 93 -7.75 14.19 14.61
N ASN A 94 -6.43 14.35 14.49
CA ASN A 94 -5.57 13.38 13.79
C ASN A 94 -5.65 11.97 14.41
N ALA A 95 -5.76 11.89 15.74
CA ALA A 95 -5.91 10.61 16.44
C ALA A 95 -7.25 9.94 16.14
N GLU A 96 -8.34 10.71 16.12
CA GLU A 96 -9.69 10.24 15.77
C GLU A 96 -9.75 9.73 14.34
N VAL A 97 -9.21 10.52 13.39
CA VAL A 97 -9.13 10.13 11.97
C VAL A 97 -8.35 8.83 11.79
N LEU A 98 -7.21 8.68 12.48
CA LEU A 98 -6.42 7.45 12.38
C LEU A 98 -7.14 6.25 13.01
N ALA A 99 -7.84 6.45 14.12
CA ALA A 99 -8.64 5.41 14.76
C ALA A 99 -9.78 4.94 13.85
N GLU A 100 -10.49 5.89 13.22
CA GLU A 100 -11.56 5.58 12.28
C GLU A 100 -11.03 4.91 11.00
N ALA A 101 -9.90 5.39 10.46
CA ALA A 101 -9.23 4.76 9.33
C ALA A 101 -8.86 3.31 9.62
N ARG A 102 -8.27 3.06 10.81
CA ARG A 102 -7.96 1.70 11.28
C ARG A 102 -9.21 0.84 11.35
N ARG A 103 -10.29 1.36 11.94
CA ARG A 103 -11.56 0.63 12.07
C ARG A 103 -12.13 0.27 10.70
N ARG A 104 -12.23 1.23 9.77
CA ARG A 104 -12.72 0.98 8.39
C ARG A 104 -11.83 -0.02 7.65
N TRP A 105 -10.52 0.05 7.84
CA TRP A 105 -9.57 -0.88 7.24
C TRP A 105 -9.72 -2.31 7.75
N GLU A 106 -9.85 -2.50 9.07
CA GLU A 106 -10.09 -3.83 9.66
C GLU A 106 -11.44 -4.41 9.26
N VAL A 107 -12.48 -3.59 9.12
CA VAL A 107 -13.78 -4.04 8.56
C VAL A 107 -13.58 -4.48 7.12
N ALA A 108 -12.92 -3.66 6.30
CA ALA A 108 -12.68 -3.96 4.89
C ALA A 108 -11.89 -5.27 4.67
N LEU A 109 -10.91 -5.54 5.54
CA LEU A 109 -10.10 -6.76 5.51
C LEU A 109 -10.87 -8.01 5.96
N ARG A 110 -11.84 -7.86 6.88
CA ARG A 110 -12.67 -8.97 7.37
C ARG A 110 -13.69 -9.46 6.35
N ASP A 111 -14.15 -8.58 5.46
CA ASP A 111 -15.11 -8.92 4.41
C ASP A 111 -14.55 -9.93 3.38
N GLY A 112 -13.25 -10.26 3.43
CA GLY A 112 -12.64 -11.34 2.66
C GLY A 112 -11.99 -10.90 1.35
N ALA A 113 -12.03 -11.78 0.34
CA ALA A 113 -11.36 -11.56 -0.95
C ALA A 113 -11.86 -10.27 -1.65
N GLY A 114 -10.92 -9.39 -2.00
CA GLY A 114 -11.24 -8.11 -2.62
C GLY A 114 -10.00 -7.22 -2.78
N HIS A 115 -10.13 -6.17 -3.61
CA HIS A 115 -9.07 -5.17 -3.80
C HIS A 115 -9.32 -3.99 -2.85
N LEU A 116 -8.33 -3.69 -2.01
CA LEU A 116 -8.37 -2.65 -1.00
C LEU A 116 -7.24 -1.65 -1.24
N VAL A 117 -7.52 -0.36 -1.05
CA VAL A 117 -6.50 0.68 -1.15
C VAL A 117 -6.46 1.50 0.13
N TRP A 118 -5.27 1.58 0.73
CA TRP A 118 -4.98 2.52 1.81
C TRP A 118 -4.40 3.80 1.21
N ASP A 119 -5.22 4.84 1.14
CA ASP A 119 -4.84 6.14 0.61
C ASP A 119 -4.38 7.07 1.74
N ALA A 120 -3.07 7.13 1.90
CA ALA A 120 -2.36 8.07 2.76
C ALA A 120 -1.01 8.39 2.12
N THR A 121 -0.29 9.37 2.67
CA THR A 121 1.05 9.69 2.18
C THR A 121 2.08 8.60 2.49
N SER A 122 1.93 7.89 3.62
CA SER A 122 2.74 6.73 4.04
C SER A 122 4.26 6.90 3.89
N LEU A 123 4.76 8.08 4.30
CA LEU A 123 6.10 8.59 4.04
C LEU A 123 7.18 7.89 4.87
N THR A 124 6.83 7.43 6.07
CA THR A 124 7.75 6.75 6.98
C THR A 124 7.40 5.27 7.10
N ARG A 125 8.39 4.44 7.46
CA ARG A 125 8.17 3.04 7.79
C ARG A 125 7.06 2.84 8.83
N LEU A 126 7.07 3.63 9.90
CA LEU A 126 6.03 3.57 10.95
C LEU A 126 4.63 3.81 10.39
N GLN A 127 4.47 4.73 9.43
CA GLN A 127 3.18 4.98 8.79
C GLN A 127 2.74 3.82 7.91
N ARG A 128 3.69 3.13 7.26
CA ARG A 128 3.42 1.93 6.44
C ARG A 128 3.12 0.70 7.29
N ASP A 129 3.79 0.55 8.44
CA ASP A 129 3.63 -0.62 9.31
C ASP A 129 2.20 -0.79 9.82
N LEU A 130 1.45 0.30 10.00
CA LEU A 130 0.05 0.25 10.45
C LEU A 130 -0.86 -0.50 9.47
N PRO A 131 -1.06 -0.05 8.21
CA PRO A 131 -1.93 -0.76 7.28
C PRO A 131 -1.36 -2.13 6.90
N VAL A 132 -0.04 -2.28 6.80
CA VAL A 132 0.64 -3.55 6.47
C VAL A 132 0.43 -4.58 7.57
N GLY A 133 0.64 -4.20 8.83
CA GLY A 133 0.48 -5.09 9.97
C GLY A 133 -0.96 -5.56 10.15
N LEU A 134 -1.94 -4.72 9.85
CA LEU A 134 -3.36 -5.10 9.81
C LEU A 134 -3.62 -6.08 8.67
N ALA A 135 -3.18 -5.74 7.45
CA ALA A 135 -3.38 -6.56 6.26
C ALA A 135 -2.76 -7.96 6.38
N ARG A 136 -1.56 -8.07 6.95
CA ARG A 136 -0.86 -9.36 7.18
C ARG A 136 -1.61 -10.28 8.14
N ARG A 137 -2.34 -9.76 9.12
CA ARG A 137 -3.17 -10.59 10.03
C ARG A 137 -4.39 -11.19 9.35
N HIS A 138 -4.79 -10.64 8.21
CA HIS A 138 -5.88 -11.14 7.37
C HIS A 138 -5.37 -11.82 6.11
N ASP A 139 -4.12 -12.30 6.12
CA ASP A 139 -3.50 -13.00 5.01
C ASP A 139 -3.58 -12.25 3.67
N ALA A 140 -3.56 -10.91 3.70
CA ALA A 140 -3.64 -10.11 2.49
C ALA A 140 -2.30 -10.11 1.71
N LEU A 141 -2.38 -10.15 0.38
CA LEU A 141 -1.26 -9.77 -0.48
C LEU A 141 -1.10 -8.26 -0.39
N VAL A 142 0.08 -7.82 0.05
CA VAL A 142 0.38 -6.41 0.30
C VAL A 142 1.32 -5.87 -0.76
N ARG A 143 0.90 -4.80 -1.43
CA ARG A 143 1.67 -4.05 -2.43
C ARG A 143 1.90 -2.63 -1.96
N PHE A 144 3.11 -2.12 -2.14
CA PHE A 144 3.36 -0.68 -2.10
C PHE A 144 3.28 -0.11 -3.50
N VAL A 145 2.54 0.97 -3.65
CA VAL A 145 2.49 1.76 -4.88
C VAL A 145 3.20 3.08 -4.59
N CYS A 146 4.41 3.23 -5.10
CA CYS A 146 5.25 4.39 -4.92
C CYS A 146 4.98 5.38 -6.06
N LEU A 147 4.35 6.51 -5.72
CA LEU A 147 4.06 7.59 -6.64
C LEU A 147 5.14 8.65 -6.51
N VAL A 148 6.00 8.71 -7.52
CA VAL A 148 7.17 9.57 -7.58
C VAL A 148 6.88 10.72 -8.54
N ALA A 149 7.22 11.93 -8.11
CA ALA A 149 7.22 13.11 -8.95
C ALA A 149 8.40 14.00 -8.54
N ARG A 150 8.86 14.85 -9.45
CA ARG A 150 9.88 15.85 -9.15
C ARG A 150 9.38 16.81 -8.09
N GLU A 151 10.29 17.35 -7.29
CA GLU A 151 9.94 18.32 -6.24
C GLU A 151 9.19 19.52 -6.82
N GLU A 152 9.67 20.09 -7.93
CA GLU A 152 9.02 21.23 -8.59
C GLU A 152 7.59 20.90 -9.01
N THR A 153 7.38 19.70 -9.57
CA THR A 153 6.06 19.18 -9.96
C THR A 153 5.15 19.00 -8.74
N LEU A 154 5.66 18.51 -7.61
CA LEU A 154 4.87 18.36 -6.38
C LEU A 154 4.37 19.71 -5.86
N PHE A 155 5.25 20.71 -5.81
CA PHE A 155 4.87 22.06 -5.38
C PHE A 155 3.89 22.72 -6.36
N ALA A 156 4.15 22.61 -7.68
CA ALA A 156 3.25 23.14 -8.70
C ALA A 156 1.86 22.50 -8.63
N ARG A 157 1.78 21.17 -8.57
CA ARG A 157 0.52 20.44 -8.42
C ARG A 157 -0.16 20.77 -7.10
N ASN A 158 0.58 20.91 -6.00
CA ASN A 158 -0.01 21.25 -4.71
C ASN A 158 -0.70 22.62 -4.75
N ARG A 159 -0.07 23.63 -5.37
CA ARG A 159 -0.66 24.97 -5.53
C ARG A 159 -1.96 24.98 -6.34
N SER A 160 -2.10 24.06 -7.31
CA SER A 160 -3.31 23.96 -8.13
C SER A 160 -4.43 23.10 -7.52
N ARG A 161 -4.24 22.52 -6.33
CA ARG A 161 -5.27 21.69 -5.68
C ARG A 161 -6.39 22.56 -5.14
N ARG A 162 -7.62 22.02 -5.14
CA ARG A 162 -8.77 22.60 -4.43
C ARG A 162 -8.46 22.90 -2.96
N HIS A 163 -7.68 22.02 -2.33
CA HIS A 163 -7.23 22.14 -0.95
C HIS A 163 -5.70 21.94 -0.90
N PRO A 164 -4.91 23.01 -1.09
CA PRO A 164 -3.46 22.94 -1.01
C PRO A 164 -3.02 22.72 0.44
N VAL A 165 -1.95 21.95 0.66
CA VAL A 165 -1.27 21.98 1.96
C VAL A 165 -0.29 23.16 1.99
N PRO A 166 -0.03 23.79 3.16
CA PRO A 166 1.00 24.81 3.25
C PRO A 166 2.35 24.31 2.72
N GLU A 167 3.11 25.15 2.02
CA GLU A 167 4.37 24.73 1.39
C GLU A 167 5.38 24.17 2.41
N GLY A 168 5.44 24.74 3.62
CA GLY A 168 6.27 24.20 4.71
C GLY A 168 5.86 22.80 5.17
N VAL A 169 4.58 22.44 5.06
CA VAL A 169 4.10 21.08 5.33
C VAL A 169 4.57 20.12 4.23
N LEU A 170 4.50 20.52 2.96
CA LEU A 170 5.00 19.71 1.84
C LEU A 170 6.52 19.52 1.94
N ALA A 171 7.28 20.58 2.23
CA ALA A 171 8.73 20.49 2.48
C ALA A 171 9.04 19.52 3.64
N THR A 172 8.25 19.58 4.73
CA THR A 172 8.38 18.64 5.86
C THR A 172 8.07 17.20 5.45
N GLN A 173 7.09 16.98 4.55
CA GLN A 173 6.79 15.64 4.03
C GLN A 173 7.96 15.10 3.21
N LEU A 174 8.57 15.91 2.36
CA LEU A 174 9.74 15.53 1.57
C LEU A 174 10.93 15.17 2.46
N GLY A 175 11.22 15.97 3.49
CA GLY A 175 12.30 15.68 4.43
C GLY A 175 12.10 14.42 5.27
N LYS A 176 10.84 13.95 5.43
CA LYS A 176 10.50 12.70 6.15
C LYS A 176 10.40 11.48 5.25
N LEU A 177 10.38 11.67 3.93
CA LEU A 177 10.12 10.59 2.99
C LEU A 177 11.26 9.56 3.01
N THR A 178 10.93 8.37 3.45
CA THR A 178 11.78 7.18 3.35
C THR A 178 11.09 6.21 2.42
N TRP A 179 11.69 5.96 1.26
CA TRP A 179 11.14 5.00 0.31
C TRP A 179 11.17 3.57 0.89
N PRO A 180 10.18 2.72 0.54
CA PRO A 180 10.13 1.38 1.07
C PRO A 180 11.18 0.47 0.45
N TYR A 181 11.74 -0.42 1.27
CA TYR A 181 12.56 -1.53 0.81
C TYR A 181 11.69 -2.70 0.31
N ALA A 182 12.27 -3.55 -0.54
CA ALA A 182 11.58 -4.69 -1.15
C ALA A 182 10.97 -5.67 -0.12
N HIS A 183 11.54 -5.79 1.07
CA HIS A 183 11.08 -6.72 2.12
C HIS A 183 9.94 -6.16 2.99
N GLU A 184 9.60 -4.88 2.87
CA GLU A 184 8.53 -4.27 3.67
C GLU A 184 7.12 -4.68 3.19
N ALA A 185 7.01 -5.17 1.95
CA ALA A 185 5.76 -5.63 1.33
C ALA A 185 6.03 -6.87 0.46
N HIS A 186 4.98 -7.51 -0.06
CA HIS A 186 5.15 -8.63 -1.00
C HIS A 186 5.57 -8.14 -2.39
N ARG A 187 5.17 -6.92 -2.75
CA ARG A 187 5.59 -6.26 -3.99
C ARG A 187 5.73 -4.75 -3.76
N VAL A 188 6.78 -4.16 -4.32
CA VAL A 188 6.95 -2.70 -4.41
C VAL A 188 6.84 -2.32 -5.88
N ILE A 189 5.89 -1.44 -6.19
CA ILE A 189 5.59 -0.95 -7.53
C ILE A 189 6.01 0.51 -7.60
N TRP A 190 6.83 0.84 -8.57
CA TRP A 190 7.23 2.21 -8.87
C TRP A 190 6.40 2.71 -10.04
N MET A 191 5.55 3.70 -9.79
CA MET A 191 4.82 4.35 -10.86
C MET A 191 5.80 5.18 -11.70
N PRO A 192 5.63 5.22 -13.03
CA PRO A 192 6.45 6.08 -13.89
C PRO A 192 6.40 7.52 -13.39
N LEU A 193 7.52 8.24 -13.54
CA LEU A 193 7.55 9.68 -13.30
C LEU A 193 6.55 10.34 -14.25
N VAL A 194 5.50 10.93 -13.69
CA VAL A 194 4.59 11.78 -14.45
C VAL A 194 5.17 13.19 -14.38
N GLU A 195 5.70 13.68 -15.50
CA GLU A 195 6.25 15.03 -15.63
C GLU A 195 5.27 16.12 -15.15
#